data_AF-A0A0G1YBD2-F1
#
_entry.id   AF-A0A0G1YBD2-F1
#
_cell.length_a   1.000
_cell.length_b   1.000
_cell.length_c   1.000
_cell.angle_alpha   90.00
_cell.angle_beta   90.00
_cell.angle_gamma   90.00
#
_symmetry.space_group_name_H-M   'P 1'
#
loop_
_entity.id
_entity.type
_entity.pdbx_description
1 polymer ?
#
loop_
_entity_poly.entity_id
_entity_poly.type
_entity_poly.pdbx_seq_one_letter_code
_entity_poly.pdbx_strand_id
1 'polypeptide(L)'
;MVSGILLSACGKEPEEFPAGTTREDWTEQIDIAMPDGKEITDRVHGKELWFAIAPIYAVSEEPANGVTQAHFFEDGTYLHNLKVNVTRNEESFFYEGWVAKSGDPSEWVSLGHLSSHFGDARHGVQFREKQALRGYLQVKVTRERDDGDPLPGLLLAEGTLKVTERP
;
A
#
# COMPACT_ATOMS: atom_id res chain seq x y z
N MET A 1 -12.45 -14.84 51.39
CA MET A 1 -11.42 -15.47 50.53
C MET A 1 -11.90 -15.33 49.09
N VAL A 2 -11.12 -14.60 48.28
CA VAL A 2 -10.99 -14.58 46.79
C VAL A 2 -12.30 -14.67 45.98
N SER A 3 -12.81 -13.55 45.46
CA SER A 3 -12.42 -12.84 44.22
C SER A 3 -12.67 -13.65 42.93
N GLY A 4 -13.36 -13.03 41.98
CA GLY A 4 -13.59 -13.61 40.66
C GLY A 4 -14.57 -12.79 39.81
N ILE A 5 -14.29 -11.50 39.61
CA ILE A 5 -14.97 -10.71 38.57
C ILE A 5 -14.36 -11.14 37.22
N LEU A 6 -15.08 -11.98 36.49
CA LEU A 6 -14.78 -12.31 35.10
C LEU A 6 -15.31 -11.17 34.21
N LEU A 7 -14.46 -10.19 33.92
CA LEU A 7 -14.66 -9.26 32.82
C LEU A 7 -14.37 -10.00 31.51
N SER A 8 -15.40 -10.60 30.91
CA SER A 8 -15.35 -10.92 29.48
C SER A 8 -15.44 -9.61 28.71
N ALA A 9 -14.28 -9.03 28.40
CA ALA A 9 -14.19 -8.02 27.36
C ALA A 9 -14.49 -8.71 26.02
N CYS A 10 -15.75 -8.67 25.59
CA CYS A 10 -16.11 -8.87 24.20
C CYS A 10 -15.56 -7.69 23.41
N GLY A 11 -14.27 -7.71 23.12
CA GLY A 11 -13.73 -6.94 22.01
C GLY A 11 -14.27 -7.60 20.74
N LYS A 12 -15.24 -6.96 20.08
CA LYS A 12 -15.48 -7.27 18.67
C LYS A 12 -14.15 -7.06 17.96
N GLU A 13 -13.67 -8.08 17.26
CA GLU A 13 -12.59 -7.88 16.30
C GLU A 13 -13.04 -6.78 15.34
N PRO A 14 -12.20 -5.77 15.07
CA PRO A 14 -12.55 -4.73 14.11
C PRO A 14 -12.88 -5.41 12.78
N GLU A 15 -14.02 -5.05 12.20
CA GLU A 15 -14.38 -5.50 10.85
C GLU A 15 -13.26 -5.09 9.91
N GLU A 16 -12.60 -6.08 9.29
CA GLU A 16 -11.71 -5.85 8.18
C GLU A 16 -12.57 -5.35 7.01
N PHE A 17 -12.48 -4.05 6.73
CA PHE A 17 -13.04 -3.52 5.49
C PHE A 17 -12.02 -3.80 4.38
N PRO A 18 -12.36 -4.60 3.36
CA PRO A 18 -11.44 -4.85 2.27
C PRO A 18 -11.22 -3.54 1.51
N ALA A 19 -10.04 -2.96 1.67
CA ALA A 19 -9.62 -1.82 0.87
C ALA A 19 -9.28 -2.25 -0.55
N GLY A 20 -9.52 -1.37 -1.53
CA GLY A 20 -9.42 -1.66 -2.95
C GLY A 20 -10.74 -1.43 -3.69
N THR A 21 -10.78 -1.80 -4.97
CA THR A 21 -12.01 -1.76 -5.76
C THR A 21 -12.78 -3.06 -5.56
N THR A 22 -13.96 -2.98 -4.95
CA THR A 22 -14.87 -4.12 -4.84
C THR A 22 -15.50 -4.39 -6.22
N ARG A 23 -15.33 -5.62 -6.74
CA ARG A 23 -15.84 -6.01 -8.07
C ARG A 23 -17.37 -6.08 -8.16
N GLU A 24 -18.04 -6.18 -7.02
CA GLU A 24 -19.50 -6.40 -6.95
C GLU A 24 -20.30 -5.11 -7.12
N ASP A 25 -19.75 -3.96 -6.71
CA ASP A 25 -20.41 -2.66 -6.73
C ASP A 25 -19.56 -1.54 -7.37
N TRP A 26 -18.32 -1.85 -7.79
CA TRP A 26 -17.36 -0.90 -8.37
C TRP A 26 -17.04 0.28 -7.44
N THR A 27 -17.11 0.07 -6.13
CA THR A 27 -16.72 1.08 -5.15
C THR A 27 -15.21 1.00 -4.89
N GLU A 28 -14.50 2.14 -4.94
CA GLU A 28 -13.12 2.23 -4.46
C GLU A 28 -13.15 2.59 -2.97
N GLN A 29 -12.76 1.66 -2.10
CA GLN A 29 -12.50 1.94 -0.70
C GLN A 29 -11.00 2.16 -0.49
N ILE A 30 -10.65 3.33 0.06
CA ILE A 30 -9.27 3.66 0.43
C ILE A 30 -9.27 3.97 1.90
N ASP A 31 -8.57 3.15 2.67
CA ASP A 31 -8.32 3.48 4.07
C ASP A 31 -7.15 4.46 4.16
N ILE A 32 -7.41 5.55 4.87
CA ILE A 32 -6.48 6.63 5.13
C ILE A 32 -6.60 6.97 6.62
N ALA A 33 -5.46 7.01 7.31
CA ALA A 33 -5.43 7.45 8.71
C ALA A 33 -5.77 8.95 8.79
N MET A 34 -6.77 9.30 9.60
CA MET A 34 -7.30 10.66 9.72
C MET A 34 -6.77 11.32 11.00
N PRO A 35 -6.41 12.62 10.95
CA PRO A 35 -6.03 13.35 12.17
C PRO A 35 -7.25 13.56 13.08
N ASP A 36 -7.09 13.33 14.39
CA ASP A 36 -8.11 13.51 15.43
C ASP A 36 -7.98 14.83 16.22
N GLY A 37 -7.17 15.75 15.73
CA GLY A 37 -6.95 17.08 16.30
C GLY A 37 -5.60 17.25 16.99
N LYS A 38 -4.93 16.15 17.38
CA LYS A 38 -3.53 16.16 17.87
C LYS A 38 -2.73 14.91 17.58
N GLU A 39 -3.36 13.83 17.15
CA GLU A 39 -2.68 12.60 16.74
C GLU A 39 -3.36 12.06 15.48
N ILE A 40 -2.66 11.19 14.76
CA ILE A 40 -3.25 10.45 13.64
C ILE A 40 -3.55 9.04 14.15
N THR A 41 -4.83 8.72 14.21
CA THR A 41 -5.34 7.44 14.69
C THR A 41 -6.14 6.74 13.61
N ASP A 42 -5.83 5.48 13.39
CA ASP A 42 -6.65 4.57 12.62
C ASP A 42 -7.61 3.84 13.58
N ARG A 43 -8.88 3.71 13.19
CA ARG A 43 -9.90 3.10 14.06
C ARG A 43 -9.63 1.62 14.36
N VAL A 44 -8.92 0.94 13.46
CA VAL A 44 -8.61 -0.49 13.53
C VAL A 44 -7.21 -0.70 14.10
N HIS A 45 -6.24 0.09 13.64
CA HIS A 45 -4.81 -0.15 13.91
C HIS A 45 -4.22 0.73 15.02
N GLY A 46 -4.99 1.69 15.53
CA GLY A 46 -4.58 2.57 16.61
C GLY A 46 -3.69 3.71 16.12
N LYS A 47 -2.73 4.12 16.96
CA LYS A 47 -1.90 5.29 16.70
C LYS A 47 -0.90 5.09 15.56
N GLU A 48 -0.81 6.07 14.65
CA GLU A 48 0.26 6.16 13.66
C GLU A 48 1.60 6.47 14.36
N LEU A 49 2.58 5.60 14.18
CA LEU A 49 3.93 5.76 14.74
C LEU A 49 4.95 6.26 13.71
N TRP A 50 4.63 6.10 12.42
CA TRP A 50 5.52 6.46 11.33
C TRP A 50 4.71 6.70 10.06
N PHE A 51 5.12 7.71 9.31
CA PHE A 51 4.55 8.06 8.02
C PHE A 51 5.66 8.40 7.03
N ALA A 52 5.48 7.97 5.79
CA ALA A 52 6.30 8.43 4.68
C ALA A 52 5.46 8.66 3.42
N ILE A 53 5.92 9.59 2.59
CA ILE A 53 5.30 9.93 1.33
C ILE A 53 6.36 10.16 0.28
N ALA A 54 6.06 9.84 -0.98
CA ALA A 54 6.89 10.23 -2.09
C ALA A 54 6.09 10.43 -3.39
N PRO A 55 6.55 11.33 -4.26
CA PRO A 55 6.16 11.30 -5.66
C PRO A 55 6.76 10.06 -6.36
N ILE A 56 6.03 9.53 -7.33
CA ILE A 56 6.46 8.49 -8.26
C ILE A 56 6.73 9.13 -9.63
N TYR A 57 7.88 8.81 -10.24
CA TYR A 57 8.31 9.33 -11.53
C TYR A 57 8.62 8.20 -12.50
N ALA A 58 8.36 8.42 -13.78
CA ALA A 58 8.79 7.52 -14.85
C ALA A 58 10.31 7.38 -14.89
N VAL A 59 10.78 6.15 -15.14
CA VAL A 59 12.19 5.82 -15.43
C VAL A 59 12.37 5.12 -16.77
N SER A 60 11.27 4.91 -17.49
CA SER A 60 11.23 4.39 -18.85
C SER A 60 10.74 5.47 -19.82
N GLU A 61 10.69 5.15 -21.12
CA GLU A 61 10.09 6.03 -22.13
C GLU A 61 8.56 6.13 -21.98
N GLU A 62 7.94 5.18 -21.28
CA GLU A 62 6.51 5.21 -21.01
C GLU A 62 6.17 6.28 -19.95
N PRO A 63 5.28 7.25 -20.26
CA PRO A 63 4.92 8.28 -19.30
C PRO A 63 4.22 7.68 -18.07
N ALA A 64 4.76 7.97 -16.90
CA ALA A 64 4.21 7.59 -15.62
C ALA A 64 4.41 8.70 -14.57
N ASN A 65 3.40 8.94 -13.75
CA ASN A 65 3.49 9.83 -12.59
C ASN A 65 2.54 9.36 -11.50
N GLY A 66 2.88 9.61 -10.23
CA GLY A 66 2.03 9.16 -9.14
C GLY A 66 2.45 9.64 -7.77
N VAL A 67 1.83 9.03 -6.77
CA VAL A 67 2.12 9.26 -5.37
C VAL A 67 2.05 7.93 -4.61
N THR A 68 2.96 7.78 -3.66
CA THR A 68 2.97 6.68 -2.70
C THR A 68 2.95 7.26 -1.29
N GLN A 69 2.21 6.60 -0.40
CA GLN A 69 2.14 6.90 1.02
C GLN A 69 2.23 5.59 1.80
N ALA A 70 2.92 5.62 2.93
CA ALA A 70 3.03 4.48 3.81
C ALA A 70 2.87 4.91 5.27
N HIS A 71 2.14 4.12 6.02
CA HIS A 71 1.87 4.29 7.43
C HIS A 71 2.34 3.05 8.20
N PHE A 72 2.77 3.24 9.44
CA PHE A 72 3.01 2.14 10.36
C PHE A 72 2.38 2.47 11.71
N PHE A 73 1.59 1.54 12.22
CA PHE A 73 0.78 1.74 13.43
C PHE A 73 1.33 0.98 14.63
N GLU A 74 0.81 1.29 15.82
CA GLU A 74 1.24 0.70 17.08
C GLU A 74 0.96 -0.80 17.20
N ASP A 75 -0.04 -1.32 16.48
CA ASP A 75 -0.34 -2.74 16.40
C ASP A 75 0.61 -3.53 15.48
N GLY A 76 1.57 -2.84 14.85
CA GLY A 76 2.56 -3.40 13.92
C GLY A 76 2.11 -3.46 12.46
N THR A 77 0.92 -2.94 12.14
CA THR A 77 0.39 -2.90 10.76
C THR A 77 1.15 -1.89 9.92
N TYR A 78 1.57 -2.32 8.73
CA TYR A 78 2.08 -1.46 7.67
C TYR A 78 1.02 -1.32 6.58
N LEU A 79 0.60 -0.09 6.33
CA LEU A 79 -0.39 0.26 5.31
C LEU A 79 0.31 1.07 4.22
N HIS A 80 0.29 0.59 2.98
CA HIS A 80 0.90 1.25 1.85
C HIS A 80 -0.14 1.53 0.78
N ASN A 81 -0.24 2.80 0.37
CA ASN A 81 -1.09 3.28 -0.70
C ASN A 81 -0.22 3.75 -1.85
N LEU A 82 -0.34 3.10 -3.01
CA LEU A 82 0.36 3.48 -4.23
C LEU A 82 -0.67 3.82 -5.30
N LYS A 83 -0.55 5.01 -5.90
CA LYS A 83 -1.36 5.43 -7.05
C LYS A 83 -0.46 5.96 -8.15
N VAL A 84 -0.64 5.44 -9.37
CA VAL A 84 0.14 5.83 -10.55
C VAL A 84 -0.78 6.01 -11.75
N ASN A 85 -0.58 7.12 -12.45
CA ASN A 85 -1.07 7.34 -13.80
C ASN A 85 -0.06 6.74 -14.77
N VAL A 86 -0.47 5.72 -15.53
CA VAL A 86 0.34 5.04 -16.54
C VAL A 86 -0.57 4.63 -17.69
N THR A 87 -0.02 4.41 -18.88
CA THR A 87 -0.86 4.01 -20.01
C THR A 87 -1.51 2.65 -19.74
N ARG A 88 -2.64 2.39 -20.40
CA ARG A 88 -3.34 1.12 -20.23
C ARG A 88 -2.43 -0.02 -20.69
N ASN A 89 -2.38 -1.07 -19.87
CA ASN A 89 -1.68 -2.30 -20.21
C ASN A 89 -2.23 -2.94 -21.49
N GLU A 90 -1.33 -3.58 -22.24
CA GLU A 90 -1.70 -4.49 -23.31
C GLU A 90 -2.36 -5.76 -22.73
N GLU A 91 -3.09 -6.50 -23.58
CA GLU A 91 -3.64 -7.79 -23.16
C GLU A 91 -2.50 -8.72 -22.69
N SER A 92 -2.74 -9.46 -21.60
CA SER A 92 -1.77 -10.38 -20.96
C SER A 92 -0.61 -9.71 -20.21
N PHE A 93 -0.71 -8.41 -19.90
CA PHE A 93 0.20 -7.72 -19.00
C PHE A 93 -0.54 -7.14 -17.80
N PHE A 94 0.16 -6.88 -16.71
CA PHE A 94 -0.35 -6.13 -15.56
C PHE A 94 0.74 -5.25 -14.97
N TYR A 95 0.34 -4.34 -14.08
CA TYR A 95 1.28 -3.53 -13.32
C TYR A 95 1.36 -4.05 -11.89
N GLU A 96 2.57 -4.09 -11.34
CA GLU A 96 2.80 -4.51 -9.96
C GLU A 96 3.57 -3.45 -9.18
N GLY A 97 3.18 -3.28 -7.92
CA GLY A 97 3.82 -2.38 -6.98
C GLY A 97 4.81 -3.14 -6.11
N TRP A 98 5.97 -2.53 -5.84
CA TRP A 98 7.02 -3.15 -5.04
C TRP A 98 7.60 -2.16 -4.05
N VAL A 99 8.06 -2.66 -2.90
CA VAL A 99 8.96 -1.94 -2.01
C VAL A 99 10.30 -2.67 -1.87
N ALA A 100 11.38 -1.90 -1.81
CA ALA A 100 12.74 -2.44 -1.75
C ALA A 100 13.62 -1.69 -0.73
N LYS A 101 14.53 -2.43 -0.09
CA LYS A 101 15.62 -1.87 0.74
C LYS A 101 16.81 -1.41 -0.10
N SER A 102 17.09 -2.14 -1.18
CA SER A 102 18.26 -1.99 -2.02
C SER A 102 17.87 -2.15 -3.50
N GLY A 103 18.84 -2.00 -4.39
CA GLY A 103 18.63 -2.20 -5.83
C GLY A 103 18.50 -3.67 -6.26
N ASP A 104 18.66 -4.64 -5.37
CA ASP A 104 18.58 -6.07 -5.68
C ASP A 104 17.10 -6.52 -5.84
N PRO A 105 16.67 -6.97 -7.04
CA PRO A 105 15.30 -7.43 -7.29
C PRO A 105 14.84 -8.59 -6.42
N SER A 106 15.76 -9.44 -5.94
CA SER A 106 15.41 -10.57 -5.08
C SER A 106 14.99 -10.15 -3.65
N GLU A 107 15.25 -8.90 -3.28
CA GLU A 107 14.87 -8.33 -1.99
C GLU A 107 13.59 -7.49 -2.06
N TRP A 108 12.93 -7.44 -3.23
CA TRP A 108 11.71 -6.65 -3.41
C TRP A 108 10.53 -7.39 -2.78
N VAL A 109 9.68 -6.64 -2.09
CA VAL A 109 8.43 -7.14 -1.51
C VAL A 109 7.30 -6.62 -2.36
N SER A 110 6.52 -7.55 -2.91
CA SER A 110 5.32 -7.21 -3.67
C SER A 110 4.29 -6.53 -2.77
N LEU A 111 3.73 -5.44 -3.27
CA LEU A 111 2.55 -4.77 -2.75
C LEU A 111 1.26 -5.28 -3.40
N GLY A 112 1.37 -6.11 -4.44
CA GLY A 112 0.27 -6.63 -5.23
C GLY A 112 0.04 -5.89 -6.55
N HIS A 113 -0.88 -6.45 -7.34
CA HIS A 113 -1.25 -5.91 -8.65
C HIS A 113 -1.96 -4.56 -8.50
N LEU A 114 -1.55 -3.59 -9.32
CA LEU A 114 -2.28 -2.34 -9.41
C LEU A 114 -3.56 -2.58 -10.20
N SER A 115 -4.66 -2.10 -9.62
CA SER A 115 -6.00 -2.16 -10.20
C SER A 115 -6.42 -0.80 -10.74
N SER A 116 -7.25 -0.79 -11.77
CA SER A 116 -7.87 0.41 -12.33
C SER A 116 -9.32 0.13 -12.71
N HIS A 117 -10.12 1.20 -12.80
CA HIS A 117 -11.45 1.12 -13.38
C HIS A 117 -11.34 0.91 -14.90
N PHE A 118 -12.37 0.33 -15.52
CA PHE A 118 -12.34 0.01 -16.94
C PHE A 118 -12.03 1.23 -17.81
N GLY A 119 -10.91 1.19 -18.52
CA GLY A 119 -10.45 2.26 -19.41
C GLY A 119 -9.76 3.44 -18.72
N ASP A 120 -9.45 3.33 -17.43
CA ASP A 120 -8.77 4.39 -16.66
C ASP A 120 -7.24 4.22 -16.67
N ALA A 121 -6.53 5.33 -16.77
CA ALA A 121 -5.06 5.37 -16.65
C ALA A 121 -4.60 5.39 -15.18
N ARG A 122 -5.51 5.66 -14.24
CA ARG A 122 -5.26 5.66 -12.80
C ARG A 122 -5.26 4.23 -12.28
N HIS A 123 -4.07 3.77 -11.95
CA HIS A 123 -3.81 2.47 -11.35
C HIS A 123 -3.45 2.65 -9.89
N GLY A 124 -3.90 1.75 -9.03
CA GLY A 124 -3.55 1.81 -7.62
C GLY A 124 -3.62 0.47 -6.92
N VAL A 125 -2.88 0.39 -5.82
CA VAL A 125 -2.88 -0.75 -4.92
C VAL A 125 -2.83 -0.24 -3.48
N GLN A 126 -3.57 -0.92 -2.60
CA GLN A 126 -3.44 -0.77 -1.17
C GLN A 126 -2.94 -2.09 -0.60
N PHE A 127 -1.76 -2.05 0.01
CA PHE A 127 -1.16 -3.17 0.72
C PHE A 127 -1.32 -2.96 2.22
N ARG A 128 -1.70 -4.03 2.94
CA ARG A 128 -1.85 -4.00 4.39
C ARG A 128 -1.42 -5.32 5.00
N GLU A 129 -0.37 -5.28 5.80
CA GLU A 129 0.14 -6.48 6.49
C GLU A 129 0.80 -6.12 7.82
N LYS A 130 0.83 -7.08 8.75
CA LYS A 130 1.62 -6.97 9.98
C LYS A 130 3.09 -7.28 9.71
N GLN A 131 3.77 -6.36 9.05
CA GLN A 131 5.15 -6.54 8.60
C GLN A 131 5.98 -5.25 8.79
N ALA A 132 7.22 -5.40 9.25
CA ALA A 132 8.12 -4.28 9.48
C ALA A 132 8.81 -3.80 8.18
N LEU A 133 8.06 -3.16 7.28
CA LEU A 133 8.56 -2.66 5.99
C LEU A 133 9.10 -1.21 6.02
N ARG A 134 9.18 -0.58 7.20
CA ARG A 134 9.66 0.82 7.36
C ARG A 134 11.06 1.10 6.79
N GLY A 135 11.89 0.07 6.61
CA GLY A 135 13.22 0.19 6.00
C GLY A 135 13.23 0.05 4.47
N TYR A 136 12.11 -0.33 3.85
CA TYR A 136 11.98 -0.50 2.40
C TYR A 136 11.50 0.81 1.78
N LEU A 137 12.43 1.74 1.59
CA LEU A 137 12.11 3.11 1.19
C LEU A 137 11.98 3.30 -0.31
N GLN A 138 12.48 2.37 -1.13
CA GLN A 138 12.32 2.45 -2.57
C GLN A 138 10.97 1.86 -2.97
N VAL A 139 10.18 2.63 -3.71
CA VAL A 139 8.90 2.17 -4.29
C VAL A 139 9.09 2.05 -5.78
N LYS A 140 8.66 0.93 -6.35
CA LYS A 140 8.85 0.60 -7.76
C LYS A 140 7.56 0.12 -8.36
N VAL A 141 7.37 0.43 -9.64
CA VAL A 141 6.25 -0.06 -10.44
C VAL A 141 6.80 -0.76 -11.66
N THR A 142 6.43 -2.03 -11.81
CA THR A 142 6.83 -2.86 -12.95
C THR A 142 5.64 -3.11 -13.87
N ARG A 143 5.95 -3.42 -15.13
CA ARG A 143 5.03 -4.07 -16.07
C ARG A 143 5.44 -5.51 -16.25
N GLU A 144 4.50 -6.41 -16.01
CA GLU A 144 4.74 -7.84 -15.91
C GLU A 144 3.82 -8.59 -16.86
N ARG A 145 4.30 -9.73 -17.37
CA ARG A 145 3.51 -10.62 -18.19
C ARG A 145 2.73 -11.56 -17.27
N ASP A 146 1.50 -11.87 -17.64
CA ASP A 146 0.71 -12.90 -16.96
C ASP A 146 1.17 -14.31 -17.38
N ASP A 147 2.37 -14.70 -16.96
CA ASP A 147 3.00 -16.00 -17.25
C ASP A 147 3.40 -16.80 -15.99
N GLY A 148 3.17 -16.24 -14.81
CA GLY A 148 3.44 -16.87 -13.52
C GLY A 148 4.88 -16.76 -13.02
N ASP A 149 5.75 -15.97 -13.67
CA ASP A 149 7.06 -15.61 -13.12
C ASP A 149 6.87 -14.63 -11.94
N PRO A 150 7.30 -14.96 -10.71
CA PRO A 150 7.15 -14.08 -9.56
C PRO A 150 8.23 -12.98 -9.49
N LEU A 151 9.18 -12.95 -10.43
CA LEU A 151 10.26 -11.97 -10.42
C LEU A 151 9.81 -10.63 -11.01
N PRO A 152 10.31 -9.50 -10.47
CA PRO A 152 9.93 -8.19 -10.98
C PRO A 152 10.22 -8.03 -12.47
N GLY A 153 9.21 -7.57 -13.21
CA GLY A 153 9.29 -7.34 -14.66
C GLY A 153 10.00 -6.04 -15.05
N LEU A 154 9.50 -5.40 -16.11
CA LEU A 154 10.07 -4.15 -16.63
C LEU A 154 9.78 -2.98 -15.69
N LEU A 155 10.81 -2.35 -15.12
CA LEU A 155 10.66 -1.16 -14.29
C LEU A 155 10.17 0.05 -15.11
N LEU A 156 9.02 0.60 -14.74
CA LEU A 156 8.41 1.74 -15.43
C LEU A 156 8.53 3.05 -14.64
N ALA A 157 8.34 2.97 -13.33
CA ALA A 157 8.33 4.14 -12.46
C ALA A 157 8.90 3.81 -11.08
N GLU A 158 9.45 4.82 -10.42
CA GLU A 158 9.96 4.68 -9.06
C GLU A 158 9.81 5.96 -8.24
N GLY A 159 9.93 5.80 -6.92
CA GLY A 159 10.04 6.89 -5.97
C GLY A 159 10.77 6.44 -4.71
N THR A 160 11.20 7.40 -3.90
CA THR A 160 11.86 7.13 -2.62
C THR A 160 11.07 7.77 -1.50
N LEU A 161 10.47 6.93 -0.65
CA LEU A 161 9.71 7.33 0.53
C LEU A 161 10.56 8.23 1.44
N LYS A 162 10.01 9.40 1.75
CA LYS A 162 10.59 10.32 2.72
C LYS A 162 9.77 10.27 3.99
N VAL A 163 10.41 9.81 5.07
CA VAL A 163 9.81 9.85 6.41
C VAL A 163 9.46 11.30 6.72
N THR A 164 8.20 11.53 7.07
CA THR A 164 7.66 12.86 7.29
C THR A 164 6.99 12.87 8.65
N GLU A 165 7.45 13.74 9.54
CA GLU A 165 6.79 13.98 10.82
C GLU A 165 5.42 14.62 10.57
N ARG A 166 4.40 14.10 11.25
CA ARG A 166 3.03 14.63 11.20
C ARG A 166 2.60 15.03 12.62
N PRO A 167 1.81 16.11 12.74
CA PRO A 167 1.35 16.61 14.02
C PRO A 167 0.33 15.70 14.69
#